data_AF-A0A936B5E5-F1
#
_entry.id   AF-A0A936B5E5-F1
#
_cell.length_a   1.000
_cell.length_b   1.000
_cell.length_c   1.000
_cell.angle_alpha   90.00
_cell.angle_beta   90.00
_cell.angle_gamma   90.00
#
_symmetry.space_group_name_H-M   'P 1'
#
loop_
_entity.id
_entity.type
_entity.pdbx_description
1 polymer ?
#
loop_
_entity_poly.entity_id
_entity_poly.type
_entity_poly.pdbx_seq_one_letter_code
_entity_poly.pdbx_strand_id
1 'polypeptide(L)' 'MKLVVATHNKGKIAEFAQMLADLQLEWLSLDEAGVTADVEETGLTFAANAWLKAEAY' A
#
# COMPACT_ATOMS: atom_id res chain seq x y z
N MET A 1 15.42 -2.06 -3.05
CA MET A 1 14.23 -1.80 -3.90
C MET A 1 13.16 -1.17 -3.03
N LYS A 2 12.36 -0.23 -3.54
CA LYS A 2 11.30 0.43 -2.76
C LYS A 2 9.95 -0.17 -3.11
N LEU A 3 9.10 -0.40 -2.11
CA LEU A 3 7.75 -0.89 -2.29
C LEU A 3 6.76 0.05 -1.59
N VAL A 4 5.81 0.57 -2.36
CA VAL A 4 4.71 1.38 -1.83
C VAL A 4 3.62 0.46 -1.30
N VAL A 5 3.17 0.70 -0.08
CA VAL A 5 1.97 0.09 0.47
C VAL A 5 0.83 1.08 0.24
N ALA A 6 -0.19 0.66 -0.52
CA ALA A 6 -1.35 1.47 -0.95
C ALA A 6 -2.30 1.87 0.20
N THR A 7 -1.76 2.55 1.21
CA THR A 7 -2.44 2.95 2.45
C THR A 7 -1.78 4.19 3.05
N HIS A 8 -2.59 5.10 3.58
CA HIS A 8 -2.15 6.20 4.45
C HIS A 8 -2.00 5.76 5.93
N ASN A 9 -2.47 4.55 6.27
CA ASN A 9 -2.36 4.03 7.64
C ASN A 9 -0.93 3.51 7.93
N LYS A 10 -0.18 4.29 8.70
CA LYS A 10 1.19 3.96 9.13
C LYS A 10 1.29 2.66 9.94
N GLY A 11 0.25 2.27 10.68
CA GLY A 11 0.21 1.02 11.42
C GLY A 11 0.33 -0.20 10.50
N LYS A 12 -0.43 -0.21 9.39
CA LYS A 12 -0.36 -1.28 8.39
C LYS A 12 1.03 -1.40 7.77
N ILE A 13 1.70 -0.28 7.54
CA ILE A 13 3.05 -0.27 6.94
C ILE A 13 4.05 -0.92 7.89
N ALA A 14 3.98 -0.58 9.19
CA ALA A 14 4.81 -1.21 10.21
C ALA A 14 4.55 -2.73 10.31
N GLU A 15 3.29 -3.14 10.23
CA GLU A 15 2.90 -4.56 10.21
C GLU A 15 3.51 -5.29 8.99
N PHE A 16 3.38 -4.73 7.78
CA PHE A 16 3.99 -5.32 6.57
C PHE A 16 5.52 -5.37 6.66
N ALA A 17 6.16 -4.29 7.11
CA ALA A 17 7.62 -4.23 7.26
C ALA A 17 8.13 -5.29 8.24
N GLN A 18 7.39 -5.55 9.32
CA GLN A 18 7.72 -6.60 10.28
C GLN A 18 7.46 -8.00 9.71
N MET A 19 6.31 -8.23 9.07
CA MET A 19 5.94 -9.53 8.50
C MET A 19 6.85 -9.98 7.35
N LEU A 20 7.41 -9.02 6.63
CA LEU A 20 8.19 -9.24 5.40
C LEU A 20 9.63 -8.71 5.56
N ALA A 21 10.14 -8.69 6.79
CA ALA A 21 11.46 -8.15 7.13
C ALA A 21 12.61 -8.81 6.34
N ASP A 22 12.46 -10.08 5.96
CA ASP A 22 13.48 -10.84 5.22
C ASP A 22 13.68 -10.36 3.77
N LEU A 23 12.72 -9.61 3.20
CA LEU A 23 12.74 -9.21 1.79
C LEU A 23 13.70 -8.05 1.47
N GLN A 24 14.38 -7.46 2.47
CA GLN A 24 15.31 -6.32 2.29
C GLN A 24 14.72 -5.18 1.43
N LEU A 25 13.45 -4.86 1.67
CA LEU A 25 12.71 -3.79 0.99
C LEU A 25 12.67 -2.51 1.83
N GLU A 26 12.66 -1.38 1.14
CA GLU A 26 12.28 -0.10 1.74
C GLU A 26 10.76 0.08 1.57
N TRP A 27 10.05 0.13 2.68
CA TRP A 27 8.59 0.27 2.72
C TRP A 27 8.20 1.74 2.72
N LEU A 28 7.36 2.15 1.77
CA LEU A 28 6.88 3.52 1.63
C LEU A 28 5.36 3.60 1.83
N SER A 29 4.91 4.64 2.54
CA SER A 29 3.51 5.07 2.53
C SER A 29 3.14 5.81 1.24
N LEU A 30 1.83 5.97 0.99
CA LEU A 30 1.34 6.87 -0.04
C LEU A 30 1.77 8.33 0.21
N ASP A 31 1.79 8.77 1.48
CA ASP A 31 2.27 10.10 1.85
C ASP A 31 3.75 10.32 1.49
N GLU A 32 4.62 9.33 1.77
CA GLU A 32 6.05 9.38 1.42
C GLU A 32 6.29 9.30 -0.08
N ALA A 33 5.40 8.63 -0.82
CA ALA A 33 5.39 8.60 -2.27
C ALA A 33 4.84 9.90 -2.89
N GLY A 34 4.31 10.83 -2.08
CA GLY A 34 3.70 12.08 -2.55
C GLY A 34 2.34 11.87 -3.25
N VAL A 35 1.69 10.72 -3.03
CA VAL A 35 0.40 10.40 -3.63
C VAL A 35 -0.70 11.00 -2.77
N THR A 36 -1.46 11.92 -3.38
CA THR A 36 -2.60 12.60 -2.75
C THR A 36 -3.94 12.21 -3.35
N ALA A 37 -3.92 11.50 -4.48
CA ALA A 37 -5.11 10.97 -5.12
C ALA A 37 -5.62 9.75 -4.37
N ASP A 38 -6.92 9.70 -4.11
CA ASP A 38 -7.60 8.53 -3.56
C ASP A 38 -8.26 7.74 -4.70
N VAL A 39 -8.29 6.41 -4.56
CA VAL A 39 -8.80 5.49 -5.58
C VAL A 39 -10.14 4.96 -5.10
N GLU A 40 -11.19 5.18 -5.89
CA GLU A 40 -12.52 4.76 -5.51
C GLU A 40 -12.65 3.23 -5.44
N GLU A 41 -13.05 2.73 -4.27
CA GLU A 41 -13.26 1.30 -4.00
C GLU A 41 -14.62 0.81 -4.53
N THR A 42 -14.74 0.71 -5.86
CA THR A 42 -15.98 0.30 -6.54
C THR A 42 -16.16 -1.21 -6.69
N GLY A 43 -15.14 -1.99 -6.32
CA GLY A 43 -15.15 -3.44 -6.41
C GLY A 43 -16.12 -4.07 -5.40
N LEU A 44 -16.71 -5.21 -5.80
CA LEU A 44 -17.65 -5.95 -4.96
C LEU A 44 -16.99 -6.82 -3.88
N THR A 45 -15.65 -6.89 -3.85
CA THR A 45 -14.89 -7.72 -2.91
C THR A 45 -13.66 -6.98 -2.41
N PHE A 46 -13.17 -7.35 -1.23
CA PHE A 46 -11.91 -6.83 -0.69
C PHE A 46 -10.73 -7.06 -1.63
N ALA A 47 -10.66 -8.23 -2.28
CA ALA A 47 -9.61 -8.54 -3.24
C ALA A 47 -9.67 -7.63 -4.47
N ALA A 48 -10.87 -7.34 -4.99
CA ALA A 48 -11.05 -6.42 -6.11
C ALA A 48 -10.61 -5.00 -5.75
N ASN A 49 -10.98 -4.50 -4.56
CA ASN A 49 -10.57 -3.18 -4.10
C ASN A 49 -9.06 -3.09 -3.84
N ALA A 50 -8.46 -4.14 -3.28
CA ALA A 50 -7.01 -4.22 -3.10
C ALA A 50 -6.27 -4.18 -4.45
N TRP A 51 -6.78 -4.90 -5.45
CA TRP A 51 -6.22 -4.87 -6.82
C TRP A 51 -6.34 -3.48 -7.46
N LEU A 52 -7.54 -2.88 -7.43
CA LEU A 52 -7.78 -1.55 -8.00
C LEU A 52 -6.81 -0.52 -7.43
N LYS A 53 -6.58 -0.56 -6.11
CA LYS A 53 -5.62 0.32 -5.46
C LYS A 53 -4.18 0.03 -5.86
N ALA A 54 -3.78 -1.23 -5.94
CA ALA A 54 -2.42 -1.61 -6.34
C ALA A 54 -2.10 -1.30 -7.81
N GLU A 55 -3.10 -1.30 -8.69
CA GLU A 55 -2.95 -0.93 -10.11
C GLU A 55 -2.89 0.59 -10.32
N ALA A 56 -3.59 1.35 -9.48
CA ALA A 56 -3.70 2.80 -9.64
C ALA A 56 -2.54 3.62 -9.03
N TYR A 57 -1.76 3.05 -8.12
CA TYR A 57 -0.62 3.69 -7.46
C TYR A 57 0.72 3.18 -7.99
#